data_AF-A0A4V2S6P2-F1
#
_entry.id   AF-A0A4V2S6P2-F1
#
_cell.length_a   1.000
_cell.length_b   1.000
_cell.length_c   1.000
_cell.angle_alpha   90.00
_cell.angle_beta   90.00
_cell.angle_gamma   90.00
#
_symmetry.space_group_name_H-M   'P 1'
#
loop_
_entity.id
_entity.type
_entity.pdbx_description
1 polymer ?
#
loop_
_entity_poly.entity_id
_entity_poly.type
_entity_poly.pdbx_seq_one_letter_code
_entity_poly.pdbx_strand_id
1 'polypeptide(L)'
;MLLSSLVRAYADAARRSLRRWSESVDTDTADMYSVGASESVTGRLLAKLFPRRDDYVLATKVYFPMGPGPNDKGLSRKHIMAAIDASLTRLGTDHVDLYQIHRFDPDTPWEETMGALHDIVRAGKARYIGASSMYAWQFAQAQHIADTHGWTRFVAMQNHYNLIYREEEREMIPLCLDQGVGLVPWSPLARGQLARTGDTLRAGTDPIASMMYDPHAAQDAPVIEALRAVAAGRGVPPAQIALAWLLGKPGVTAPIIGATKPNHIDDAIAAEDLTLTEAEITTLEAQYRPHPVLGHQ
;
A
#
# COMPACT_ATOMS: atom_id res chain seq x y z
N MET A 1 28.56 3.43 2.64
CA MET A 1 28.24 4.88 2.78
C MET A 1 26.78 5.20 2.43
N LEU A 2 26.26 4.79 1.26
CA LEU A 2 24.88 5.01 0.79
C LEU A 2 23.75 4.46 1.68
N LEU A 3 23.92 3.28 2.29
CA LEU A 3 22.91 2.70 3.20
C LEU A 3 22.71 3.56 4.46
N SER A 4 23.77 4.22 4.93
CA SER A 4 23.70 5.03 6.16
C SER A 4 23.06 6.40 5.93
N SER A 5 23.16 6.96 4.72
CA SER A 5 22.51 8.22 4.38
C SER A 5 21.02 8.04 4.09
N LEU A 6 20.63 6.91 3.47
CA LEU A 6 19.22 6.57 3.27
C LEU A 6 18.52 6.26 4.59
N VAL A 7 19.17 5.50 5.49
CA VAL A 7 18.65 5.19 6.82
C VAL A 7 18.53 6.45 7.68
N ARG A 8 19.49 7.39 7.62
CA ARG A 8 19.39 8.68 8.32
C ARG A 8 18.29 9.57 7.73
N ALA A 9 18.17 9.63 6.40
CA ALA A 9 17.09 10.36 5.76
C ALA A 9 15.71 9.78 6.11
N TYR A 10 15.58 8.45 6.12
CA TYR A 10 14.37 7.77 6.56
C TYR A 10 14.09 8.01 8.05
N ALA A 11 15.11 7.99 8.90
CA ALA A 11 15.00 8.29 10.34
C ALA A 11 14.62 9.75 10.60
N ASP A 12 15.19 10.70 9.86
CA ASP A 12 14.95 12.12 10.02
C ASP A 12 13.61 12.52 9.40
N ALA A 13 13.21 11.88 8.30
CA ALA A 13 11.88 12.04 7.71
C ALA A 13 10.80 11.40 8.59
N ALA A 14 11.05 10.20 9.13
CA ALA A 14 10.24 9.58 10.19
C ALA A 14 10.07 10.53 11.39
N ARG A 15 11.17 11.15 11.86
CA ARG A 15 11.11 12.12 12.96
C ARG A 15 10.37 13.41 12.61
N ARG A 16 10.35 13.82 11.33
CA ARG A 16 9.60 14.99 10.85
C ARG A 16 8.11 14.66 10.68
N SER A 17 7.77 13.46 10.18
CA SER A 17 6.38 12.99 10.01
C SER A 17 5.66 12.74 11.34
N LEU A 18 6.40 12.48 12.44
CA LEU A 18 5.87 12.39 13.82
C LEU A 18 5.06 13.62 14.28
N ARG A 19 5.13 14.76 13.58
CA ARG A 19 4.37 15.96 13.92
C ARG A 19 2.99 16.06 13.26
N ARG A 20 2.68 15.27 12.23
CA ARG A 20 1.40 15.38 11.49
C ARG A 20 0.75 14.08 11.01
N TRP A 21 1.42 12.94 11.19
CA TRP A 21 0.76 11.65 11.37
C TRP A 21 0.72 11.38 12.86
N SER A 22 -0.42 10.96 13.41
CA SER A 22 -0.60 10.81 14.87
C SER A 22 0.40 9.80 15.46
N GLU A 23 1.56 10.30 15.86
CA GLU A 23 2.60 9.72 16.72
C GLU A 23 3.28 8.40 16.26
N SER A 24 2.94 7.82 15.11
CA SER A 24 3.59 6.59 14.58
C SER A 24 4.10 6.70 13.14
N VAL A 25 5.18 5.99 12.83
CA VAL A 25 5.58 5.71 11.44
C VAL A 25 4.90 4.42 10.98
N ASP A 26 4.19 4.49 9.86
CA ASP A 26 3.52 3.35 9.27
C ASP A 26 4.45 2.67 8.26
N THR A 27 4.82 1.42 8.54
CA THR A 27 5.72 0.64 7.69
C THR A 27 5.01 -0.58 7.14
N ASP A 28 4.98 -0.71 5.82
CA ASP A 28 4.43 -1.85 5.10
C ASP A 28 5.55 -2.72 4.48
N THR A 29 5.40 -4.02 4.61
CA THR A 29 6.25 -5.04 3.96
C THR A 29 5.39 -6.26 3.57
N ALA A 30 6.00 -7.34 3.13
CA ALA A 30 5.35 -8.61 2.89
C ALA A 30 6.37 -9.75 3.04
N ASP A 31 5.90 -10.93 3.41
CA ASP A 31 6.73 -12.14 3.47
C ASP A 31 7.50 -12.38 2.16
N MET A 32 6.83 -12.28 1.02
CA MET A 32 7.41 -12.54 -0.29
C MET A 32 8.45 -11.50 -0.71
N TYR A 33 8.45 -10.29 -0.14
CA TYR A 33 9.34 -9.21 -0.59
C TYR A 33 10.80 -9.59 -0.37
N SER A 34 11.47 -9.89 -1.49
CA SER A 34 12.80 -10.51 -1.50
C SER A 34 12.88 -11.77 -0.63
N VAL A 35 11.82 -12.59 -0.65
CA VAL A 35 11.69 -13.88 0.06
C VAL A 35 12.09 -13.77 1.53
N GLY A 36 11.42 -12.86 2.25
CA GLY A 36 11.58 -12.61 3.69
C GLY A 36 12.71 -11.64 4.06
N ALA A 37 13.58 -11.26 3.11
CA ALA A 37 14.66 -10.33 3.40
C ALA A 37 14.13 -8.93 3.75
N SER A 38 13.03 -8.49 3.13
CA SER A 38 12.42 -7.19 3.43
C SER A 38 11.99 -7.12 4.90
N GLU A 39 11.20 -8.08 5.39
CA GLU A 39 10.80 -8.16 6.80
C GLU A 39 12.00 -8.17 7.75
N SER A 40 13.02 -8.96 7.43
CA SER A 40 14.25 -9.03 8.25
C SER A 40 14.97 -7.69 8.34
N VAL A 41 15.01 -6.92 7.25
CA VAL A 41 15.61 -5.58 7.24
C VAL A 41 14.73 -4.59 7.98
N THR A 42 13.42 -4.62 7.73
CA THR A 42 12.42 -3.75 8.37
C THR A 42 12.44 -3.90 9.89
N GLY A 43 12.36 -5.12 10.41
CA GLY A 43 12.40 -5.39 11.85
C GLY A 43 13.65 -4.84 12.53
N ARG A 44 14.83 -5.11 11.95
CA ARG A 44 16.11 -4.58 12.47
C ARG A 44 16.20 -3.06 12.38
N LEU A 45 15.58 -2.44 11.39
CA LEU A 45 15.59 -1.00 11.23
C LEU A 45 14.67 -0.34 12.27
N LEU A 46 13.43 -0.80 12.39
CA LEU A 46 12.46 -0.25 13.34
C LEU A 46 12.96 -0.37 14.79
N ALA A 47 13.53 -1.51 15.18
CA ALA A 47 14.13 -1.70 16.50
C ALA A 47 15.31 -0.74 16.79
N LYS A 48 15.95 -0.17 15.77
CA LYS A 48 17.03 0.83 15.93
C LYS A 48 16.49 2.26 15.95
N LEU A 49 15.39 2.51 15.26
CA LEU A 49 14.81 3.85 15.11
C LEU A 49 13.89 4.21 16.27
N PHE A 50 13.19 3.22 16.82
CA PHE A 50 12.17 3.41 17.83
C PHE A 50 12.55 2.69 19.13
N PRO A 51 12.52 3.38 20.28
CA PRO A 51 12.82 2.76 21.57
C PRO A 51 11.72 1.80 22.03
N ARG A 52 10.47 1.99 21.59
CA ARG A 52 9.33 1.13 21.94
C ARG A 52 8.64 0.58 20.69
N ARG A 53 8.09 -0.63 20.81
CA ARG A 53 7.27 -1.27 19.77
C ARG A 53 6.00 -0.48 19.46
N ASP A 54 5.45 0.19 20.48
CA ASP A 54 4.21 0.97 20.38
C ASP A 54 4.37 2.31 19.65
N ASP A 55 5.60 2.73 19.32
CA ASP A 55 5.86 4.03 18.68
C ASP A 55 5.75 3.96 17.14
N TYR A 56 5.37 2.80 16.57
CA TYR A 56 5.22 2.62 15.12
C TYR A 56 4.13 1.60 14.78
N VAL A 57 3.58 1.73 13.57
CA VAL A 57 2.62 0.78 12.99
C VAL A 57 3.36 -0.09 11.98
N LEU A 58 3.23 -1.40 12.12
CA LEU A 58 3.87 -2.39 11.27
C LEU A 58 2.84 -3.27 10.58
N ALA A 59 2.85 -3.24 9.26
CA ALA A 59 2.02 -4.07 8.41
C ALA A 59 2.86 -5.09 7.62
N THR A 60 2.35 -6.31 7.51
CA THR A 60 2.90 -7.33 6.59
C THR A 60 1.78 -8.08 5.89
N LYS A 61 2.13 -8.97 4.95
CA LYS A 61 1.18 -9.68 4.09
C LYS A 61 1.54 -11.14 3.93
N VAL A 62 0.54 -11.93 3.55
CA VAL A 62 0.62 -13.35 3.21
C VAL A 62 -0.17 -13.63 1.94
N TYR A 63 0.37 -14.47 1.06
CA TYR A 63 -0.33 -15.13 -0.07
C TYR A 63 0.67 -15.73 -1.07
N PHE A 64 1.65 -14.92 -1.50
CA PHE A 64 2.55 -15.31 -2.60
C PHE A 64 3.51 -16.44 -2.16
N PRO A 65 4.03 -17.22 -3.11
CA PRO A 65 4.92 -18.33 -2.79
C PRO A 65 6.17 -17.92 -2.00
N MET A 66 6.36 -18.57 -0.85
CA MET A 66 7.55 -18.48 -0.01
C MET A 66 8.47 -19.72 -0.13
N GLY A 67 8.06 -20.68 -0.96
CA GLY A 67 8.77 -21.92 -1.22
C GLY A 67 8.18 -22.65 -2.44
N PRO A 68 8.80 -23.76 -2.88
CA PRO A 68 8.37 -24.51 -4.06
C PRO A 68 7.17 -25.42 -3.78
N GLY A 69 6.80 -25.64 -2.53
CA GLY A 69 5.73 -26.55 -2.13
C GLY A 69 4.34 -25.99 -2.40
N PRO A 70 3.32 -26.85 -2.61
CA PRO A 70 1.96 -26.41 -2.91
C PRO A 70 1.30 -25.66 -1.73
N ASN A 71 1.77 -25.86 -0.50
CA ASN A 71 1.28 -25.19 0.71
C ASN A 71 2.14 -24.01 1.15
N ASP A 72 3.13 -23.62 0.33
CA ASP A 72 4.01 -22.47 0.61
C ASP A 72 3.43 -21.17 0.03
N LYS A 73 2.14 -21.17 -0.33
CA LYS A 73 1.37 -20.06 -0.91
C LYS A 73 -0.11 -20.16 -0.52
N GLY A 74 -0.89 -19.16 -0.95
CA GLY A 74 -2.35 -19.12 -0.85
C GLY A 74 -2.83 -18.64 0.53
N LEU A 75 -4.11 -18.79 0.78
CA LEU A 75 -4.79 -18.36 2.01
C LEU A 75 -5.36 -19.53 2.82
N SER A 76 -4.93 -20.75 2.55
CA SER A 76 -5.25 -21.88 3.41
C SER A 76 -4.84 -21.61 4.85
N ARG A 77 -5.60 -22.14 5.80
CA ARG A 77 -5.29 -22.03 7.24
C ARG A 77 -3.87 -22.51 7.53
N LYS A 78 -3.43 -23.58 6.86
CA LYS A 78 -2.07 -24.12 6.99
C LYS A 78 -1.01 -23.07 6.67
N HIS A 79 -1.16 -22.39 5.53
CA HIS A 79 -0.19 -21.40 5.10
C HIS A 79 -0.25 -20.15 5.98
N ILE A 80 -1.45 -19.60 6.23
CA ILE A 80 -1.65 -18.40 7.06
C ILE A 80 -1.02 -18.56 8.45
N MET A 81 -1.28 -19.67 9.13
CA MET A 81 -0.79 -19.91 10.49
C MET A 81 0.73 -20.08 10.53
N ALA A 82 1.34 -20.71 9.52
CA ALA A 82 2.79 -20.86 9.44
C ALA A 82 3.48 -19.55 9.03
N ALA A 83 2.88 -18.80 8.11
CA ALA A 83 3.42 -17.57 7.56
C ALA A 83 3.51 -16.47 8.62
N ILE A 84 2.47 -16.27 9.45
CA ILE A 84 2.52 -15.27 10.51
C ILE A 84 3.66 -15.53 11.50
N ASP A 85 3.89 -16.78 11.92
CA ASP A 85 4.96 -17.13 12.85
C ASP A 85 6.34 -16.89 12.23
N ALA A 86 6.49 -17.20 10.94
CA ALA A 86 7.71 -16.93 10.21
C ALA A 86 7.96 -15.43 10.03
N SER A 87 6.91 -14.65 9.72
CA SER A 87 6.97 -13.19 9.61
C SER A 87 7.37 -12.54 10.93
N LEU A 88 6.72 -12.90 12.04
CA LEU A 88 7.05 -12.39 13.38
C LEU A 88 8.51 -12.69 13.76
N THR A 89 8.98 -13.90 13.45
CA THR A 89 10.39 -14.27 13.64
C THR A 89 11.34 -13.37 12.84
N ARG A 90 11.06 -13.11 11.56
CA ARG A 90 11.89 -12.25 10.70
C ARG A 90 11.83 -10.78 11.15
N LEU A 91 10.66 -10.30 11.53
CA LEU A 91 10.42 -8.94 12.01
C LEU A 91 11.00 -8.71 13.41
N GLY A 92 11.25 -9.78 14.18
CA GLY A 92 11.80 -9.69 15.53
C GLY A 92 10.81 -9.07 16.53
N THR A 93 9.52 -9.36 16.37
CA THR A 93 8.43 -8.87 17.24
C THR A 93 7.42 -9.99 17.48
N ASP A 94 6.57 -9.83 18.49
CA ASP A 94 5.51 -10.78 18.86
C ASP A 94 4.17 -10.48 18.17
N HIS A 95 4.03 -9.29 17.58
CA HIS A 95 2.83 -8.91 16.83
C HIS A 95 3.09 -7.90 15.71
N VAL A 96 2.23 -7.96 14.70
CA VAL A 96 2.05 -6.88 13.72
C VAL A 96 0.78 -6.10 14.03
N ASP A 97 0.74 -4.84 13.61
CA ASP A 97 -0.45 -4.01 13.78
C ASP A 97 -1.51 -4.38 12.75
N LEU A 98 -1.09 -4.59 11.50
CA LEU A 98 -1.98 -4.94 10.39
C LEU A 98 -1.44 -6.16 9.62
N TYR A 99 -2.17 -7.27 9.66
CA TYR A 99 -1.86 -8.45 8.85
C TYR A 99 -2.81 -8.56 7.66
N GLN A 100 -2.26 -8.52 6.44
CA GLN A 100 -3.07 -8.38 5.24
C GLN A 100 -3.01 -9.62 4.35
N ILE A 101 -4.13 -10.00 3.76
CA ILE A 101 -4.10 -10.94 2.63
C ILE A 101 -3.62 -10.20 1.38
N HIS A 102 -2.58 -10.71 0.72
CA HIS A 102 -1.93 -9.99 -0.39
C HIS A 102 -2.79 -10.00 -1.65
N ARG A 103 -3.60 -11.04 -1.88
CA ARG A 103 -4.54 -11.20 -3.00
C ARG A 103 -5.72 -12.04 -2.55
N PHE A 104 -6.76 -12.07 -3.37
CA PHE A 104 -7.79 -13.09 -3.30
C PHE A 104 -7.22 -14.48 -3.67
N ASP A 105 -7.62 -15.52 -2.95
CA ASP A 105 -7.29 -16.92 -3.25
C ASP A 105 -8.55 -17.68 -3.69
N PRO A 106 -8.68 -18.06 -4.98
CA PRO A 106 -9.83 -18.82 -5.46
C PRO A 106 -9.84 -20.28 -4.98
N ASP A 107 -8.71 -20.80 -4.48
CA ASP A 107 -8.57 -22.21 -4.09
C ASP A 107 -8.93 -22.46 -2.62
N THR A 108 -9.05 -21.40 -1.81
CA THR A 108 -9.38 -21.50 -0.38
C THR A 108 -10.75 -20.87 -0.09
N PRO A 109 -11.69 -21.59 0.54
CA PRO A 109 -12.96 -21.01 0.99
C PRO A 109 -12.77 -19.81 1.94
N TRP A 110 -13.65 -18.82 1.83
CA TRP A 110 -13.58 -17.62 2.68
C TRP A 110 -13.71 -17.96 4.16
N GLU A 111 -14.54 -18.94 4.54
CA GLU A 111 -14.72 -19.36 5.92
C GLU A 111 -13.41 -19.88 6.54
N GLU A 112 -12.61 -20.62 5.77
CA GLU A 112 -11.30 -21.09 6.22
C GLU A 112 -10.33 -19.91 6.40
N THR A 113 -10.25 -19.04 5.39
CA THR A 113 -9.38 -17.86 5.41
C THR A 113 -9.73 -16.93 6.58
N MET A 114 -11.00 -16.54 6.70
CA MET A 114 -11.48 -15.62 7.73
C MET A 114 -11.37 -16.23 9.13
N GLY A 115 -11.64 -17.53 9.28
CA GLY A 115 -11.44 -18.23 10.55
C GLY A 115 -9.97 -18.25 10.98
N ALA A 116 -9.05 -18.48 10.04
CA ALA A 116 -7.60 -18.45 10.32
C ALA A 116 -7.12 -17.05 10.73
N LEU A 117 -7.54 -16.01 10.00
CA LEU A 117 -7.20 -14.62 10.30
C LEU A 117 -7.78 -14.17 11.65
N HIS A 118 -9.01 -14.57 11.97
CA HIS A 118 -9.62 -14.30 13.26
C HIS A 118 -8.84 -14.94 14.42
N ASP A 119 -8.42 -16.20 14.26
CA ASP A 119 -7.61 -16.89 15.27
C ASP A 119 -6.25 -16.22 15.49
N ILE A 120 -5.62 -15.67 14.44
CA ILE A 120 -4.39 -14.87 14.55
C ILE A 120 -4.61 -13.64 15.42
N VAL A 121 -5.72 -12.93 15.22
CA VAL A 121 -6.06 -11.74 16.01
C VAL A 121 -6.34 -12.13 17.46
N ARG A 122 -7.11 -13.20 17.69
CA ARG A 122 -7.38 -13.73 19.05
C ARG A 122 -6.12 -14.19 19.76
N ALA A 123 -5.15 -14.71 19.04
CA ALA A 123 -3.84 -15.10 19.57
C ALA A 123 -2.93 -13.89 19.85
N GLY A 124 -3.34 -12.68 19.51
CA GLY A 124 -2.57 -11.45 19.72
C GLY A 124 -1.39 -11.26 18.75
N LYS A 125 -1.30 -12.10 17.70
CA LYS A 125 -0.22 -12.04 16.70
C LYS A 125 -0.42 -10.94 15.66
N ALA A 126 -1.67 -10.51 15.46
CA ALA A 126 -2.02 -9.30 14.74
C ALA A 126 -3.02 -8.48 15.57
N ARG A 127 -2.97 -7.14 15.51
CA ARG A 127 -4.00 -6.28 16.11
C ARG A 127 -5.22 -6.19 15.21
N TYR A 128 -4.98 -6.01 13.91
CA TYR A 128 -6.00 -5.85 12.89
C TYR A 128 -5.66 -6.68 11.65
N ILE A 129 -6.68 -6.89 10.81
CA ILE A 129 -6.52 -7.54 9.51
C ILE A 129 -6.95 -6.62 8.38
N GLY A 130 -6.28 -6.77 7.22
CA GLY A 130 -6.63 -6.06 5.99
C GLY A 130 -6.63 -6.98 4.78
N ALA A 131 -7.06 -6.45 3.65
CA ALA A 131 -7.05 -7.15 2.37
C ALA A 131 -6.37 -6.30 1.30
N SER A 132 -5.88 -6.94 0.25
CA SER A 132 -5.29 -6.25 -0.90
C SER A 132 -5.81 -6.86 -2.20
N SER A 133 -6.12 -5.98 -3.15
CA SER A 133 -6.48 -6.24 -4.56
C SER A 133 -7.36 -7.48 -4.78
N MET A 134 -8.66 -7.24 -4.88
CA MET A 134 -9.69 -8.20 -5.25
C MET A 134 -10.94 -7.46 -5.75
N TYR A 135 -11.90 -8.17 -6.32
CA TYR A 135 -13.17 -7.56 -6.68
C TYR A 135 -13.99 -7.19 -5.45
N ALA A 136 -14.78 -6.12 -5.55
CA ALA A 136 -15.64 -5.63 -4.47
C ALA A 136 -16.61 -6.71 -3.94
N TRP A 137 -17.19 -7.52 -4.83
CA TRP A 137 -18.08 -8.61 -4.43
C TRP A 137 -17.36 -9.70 -3.59
N GLN A 138 -16.08 -9.95 -3.86
CA GLN A 138 -15.27 -10.90 -3.09
C GLN A 138 -14.99 -10.36 -1.69
N PHE A 139 -14.64 -9.07 -1.60
CA PHE A 139 -14.45 -8.40 -0.32
C PHE A 139 -15.74 -8.34 0.51
N ALA A 140 -16.87 -8.03 -0.12
CA ALA A 140 -18.18 -8.01 0.52
C ALA A 140 -18.56 -9.39 1.09
N GLN A 141 -18.26 -10.48 0.37
CA GLN A 141 -18.46 -11.84 0.89
C GLN A 141 -17.63 -12.10 2.15
N ALA A 142 -16.35 -11.75 2.15
CA ALA A 142 -15.49 -11.95 3.31
C ALA A 142 -15.96 -11.15 4.54
N GLN A 143 -16.38 -9.90 4.34
CA GLN A 143 -16.94 -9.05 5.39
C GLN A 143 -18.26 -9.63 5.94
N HIS A 144 -19.14 -10.12 5.06
CA HIS A 144 -20.39 -10.77 5.46
C HIS A 144 -20.16 -12.06 6.26
N ILE A 145 -19.17 -12.87 5.86
CA ILE A 145 -18.79 -14.08 6.61
C ILE A 145 -18.26 -13.70 7.99
N ALA A 146 -17.44 -12.65 8.09
CA ALA A 146 -16.98 -12.18 9.40
C ALA A 146 -18.15 -11.77 10.29
N ASP A 147 -19.11 -11.00 9.79
CA ASP A 147 -20.29 -10.58 10.55
C ASP A 147 -21.13 -11.77 11.01
N THR A 148 -21.39 -12.72 10.10
CA THR A 148 -22.27 -13.89 10.37
C THR A 148 -21.69 -14.80 11.44
N HIS A 149 -20.36 -14.93 11.50
CA HIS A 149 -19.67 -15.77 12.48
C HIS A 149 -19.21 -15.01 13.73
N GLY A 150 -19.40 -13.69 13.79
CA GLY A 150 -18.85 -12.84 14.87
C GLY A 150 -17.32 -12.80 14.87
N TRP A 151 -16.71 -12.94 13.70
CA TRP A 151 -15.26 -12.89 13.52
C TRP A 151 -14.75 -11.48 13.23
N THR A 152 -13.43 -11.34 13.25
CA THR A 152 -12.77 -10.05 12.99
C THR A 152 -13.01 -9.64 11.53
N ARG A 153 -13.49 -8.42 11.34
CA ARG A 153 -13.65 -7.80 10.01
C ARG A 153 -12.32 -7.25 9.50
N PHE A 154 -12.20 -7.11 8.19
CA PHE A 154 -11.14 -6.30 7.59
C PHE A 154 -11.39 -4.83 7.87
N VAL A 155 -10.33 -4.12 8.32
CA VAL A 155 -10.38 -2.68 8.61
C VAL A 155 -9.64 -1.84 7.57
N ALA A 156 -8.86 -2.49 6.70
CA ALA A 156 -8.05 -1.84 5.69
C ALA A 156 -8.14 -2.56 4.33
N MET A 157 -8.16 -1.77 3.26
CA MET A 157 -8.06 -2.23 1.88
C MET A 157 -6.84 -1.57 1.23
N GLN A 158 -5.86 -2.40 0.87
CA GLN A 158 -4.65 -2.01 0.15
C GLN A 158 -4.89 -2.17 -1.36
N ASN A 159 -5.60 -1.21 -1.95
CA ASN A 159 -6.01 -1.21 -3.35
C ASN A 159 -4.99 -0.53 -4.28
N HIS A 160 -5.10 -0.77 -5.59
CA HIS A 160 -4.32 -0.05 -6.60
C HIS A 160 -5.01 1.26 -6.91
N TYR A 161 -4.49 2.39 -6.44
CA TYR A 161 -5.14 3.67 -6.68
C TYR A 161 -4.14 4.81 -6.82
N ASN A 162 -4.21 5.51 -7.95
CA ASN A 162 -3.39 6.67 -8.26
C ASN A 162 -4.04 7.48 -9.39
N LEU A 163 -3.42 8.60 -9.76
CA LEU A 163 -4.01 9.55 -10.70
C LEU A 163 -4.29 8.95 -12.09
N ILE A 164 -3.50 7.96 -12.53
CA ILE A 164 -3.65 7.30 -13.84
C ILE A 164 -4.29 5.91 -13.74
N TYR A 165 -4.67 5.47 -12.54
CA TYR A 165 -5.39 4.22 -12.33
C TYR A 165 -6.46 4.38 -11.25
N ARG A 166 -7.73 4.47 -11.66
CA ARG A 166 -8.88 4.87 -10.84
C ARG A 166 -10.03 3.87 -10.87
N GLU A 167 -9.75 2.63 -11.27
CA GLU A 167 -10.79 1.59 -11.43
C GLU A 167 -11.50 1.24 -10.12
N GLU A 168 -10.78 1.35 -9.00
CA GLU A 168 -11.31 1.11 -7.65
C GLU A 168 -12.41 2.11 -7.24
N GLU A 169 -12.51 3.28 -7.89
CA GLU A 169 -13.56 4.29 -7.63
C GLU A 169 -14.97 3.78 -7.96
N ARG A 170 -15.10 2.74 -8.80
CA ARG A 170 -16.40 2.26 -9.26
C ARG A 170 -17.18 1.51 -8.19
N GLU A 171 -16.50 0.63 -7.46
CA GLU A 171 -17.16 -0.36 -6.58
C GLU A 171 -16.42 -0.55 -5.26
N MET A 172 -15.10 -0.77 -5.28
CA MET A 172 -14.34 -1.09 -4.08
C MET A 172 -14.28 0.09 -3.10
N ILE A 173 -13.98 1.30 -3.58
CA ILE A 173 -13.92 2.50 -2.74
C ILE A 173 -15.30 2.81 -2.13
N PRO A 174 -16.40 2.88 -2.89
CA PRO A 174 -17.75 3.03 -2.32
C PRO A 174 -18.08 1.97 -1.26
N LEU A 175 -17.76 0.69 -1.51
CA LEU A 175 -17.95 -0.40 -0.54
C LEU A 175 -17.13 -0.18 0.73
N CYS A 176 -15.85 0.23 0.61
CA CYS A 176 -15.00 0.48 1.76
C CYS A 176 -15.55 1.64 2.61
N LEU A 177 -16.01 2.72 1.96
CA LEU A 177 -16.61 3.87 2.66
C LEU A 177 -17.89 3.48 3.42
N ASP A 178 -18.78 2.72 2.77
CA ASP A 178 -20.01 2.21 3.39
C ASP A 178 -19.71 1.33 4.62
N GLN A 179 -18.69 0.49 4.52
CA GLN A 179 -18.34 -0.48 5.57
C GLN A 179 -17.33 0.04 6.60
N GLY A 180 -16.91 1.31 6.54
CA GLY A 180 -15.95 1.90 7.47
C GLY A 180 -14.53 1.31 7.35
N VAL A 181 -14.12 0.91 6.15
CA VAL A 181 -12.79 0.35 5.83
C VAL A 181 -11.89 1.45 5.29
N GLY A 182 -10.70 1.61 5.88
CA GLY A 182 -9.70 2.59 5.44
C GLY A 182 -8.96 2.12 4.18
N LEU A 183 -8.56 3.06 3.32
CA LEU A 183 -7.79 2.77 2.12
C LEU A 183 -6.30 3.05 2.36
N VAL A 184 -5.46 2.10 1.98
CA VAL A 184 -3.99 2.18 2.02
C VAL A 184 -3.44 1.95 0.60
N PRO A 185 -3.60 2.89 -0.34
CA PRO A 185 -3.27 2.64 -1.74
C PRO A 185 -1.81 2.24 -1.97
N TRP A 186 -1.58 1.20 -2.78
CA TRP A 186 -0.25 0.86 -3.27
C TRP A 186 0.02 1.47 -4.66
N SER A 187 1.30 1.70 -4.97
CA SER A 187 1.75 2.44 -6.17
C SER A 187 1.08 3.83 -6.35
N PRO A 188 1.06 4.70 -5.34
CA PRO A 188 0.42 6.02 -5.43
C PRO A 188 1.06 6.93 -6.48
N LEU A 189 2.33 6.69 -6.82
CA LEU A 189 3.05 7.42 -7.88
C LEU A 189 3.20 6.61 -9.18
N ALA A 190 2.38 5.57 -9.36
CA ALA A 190 2.42 4.67 -10.52
C ALA A 190 3.83 4.17 -10.85
N ARG A 191 4.52 3.63 -9.83
CA ARG A 191 5.94 3.20 -9.92
C ARG A 191 6.88 4.28 -10.50
N GLY A 192 6.60 5.53 -10.16
CA GLY A 192 7.41 6.70 -10.52
C GLY A 192 6.96 7.43 -11.78
N GLN A 193 5.97 6.93 -12.54
CA GLN A 193 5.46 7.64 -13.73
C GLN A 193 4.96 9.04 -13.37
N LEU A 194 4.29 9.19 -12.22
CA LEU A 194 3.73 10.46 -11.73
C LEU A 194 4.75 11.38 -11.04
N ALA A 195 6.00 10.93 -10.85
CA ALA A 195 7.05 11.70 -10.20
C ALA A 195 8.09 12.27 -11.19
N ARG A 196 8.01 11.90 -12.47
CA ARG A 196 9.03 12.24 -13.48
C ARG A 196 8.90 13.69 -13.98
N THR A 197 9.99 14.44 -13.83
CA THR A 197 10.19 15.75 -14.46
C THR A 197 10.97 15.58 -15.78
N GLY A 198 10.25 15.35 -16.89
CA GLY A 198 10.82 15.24 -18.25
C GLY A 198 11.07 13.82 -18.77
N ASP A 199 11.58 13.73 -20.00
CA ASP A 199 11.92 12.49 -20.71
C ASP A 199 13.27 11.93 -20.24
N THR A 200 13.29 11.35 -19.04
CA THR A 200 14.49 10.63 -18.61
C THR A 200 14.56 9.28 -19.32
N LEU A 201 15.66 9.05 -20.05
CA LEU A 201 16.13 7.82 -20.71
C LEU A 201 16.24 6.56 -19.82
N ARG A 202 15.58 6.53 -18.66
CA ARG A 202 15.58 5.41 -17.72
C ARG A 202 14.19 4.76 -17.64
N ALA A 203 13.71 4.34 -18.80
CA ALA A 203 12.74 3.25 -18.87
C ALA A 203 13.49 1.93 -18.71
N GLY A 204 12.95 0.97 -17.96
CA GLY A 204 13.34 -0.44 -18.11
C GLY A 204 14.07 -1.15 -16.95
N THR A 205 14.15 -0.60 -15.73
CA THR A 205 14.66 -1.38 -14.58
C THR A 205 13.57 -2.01 -13.73
N ASP A 206 12.30 -1.73 -14.03
CA ASP A 206 11.14 -2.20 -13.27
C ASP A 206 10.16 -2.94 -14.19
N PRO A 207 10.29 -4.27 -14.30
CA PRO A 207 9.45 -5.08 -15.18
C PRO A 207 7.95 -4.97 -14.86
N ILE A 208 7.60 -4.74 -13.59
CA ILE A 208 6.21 -4.60 -13.16
C ILE A 208 5.66 -3.24 -13.61
N ALA A 209 6.44 -2.17 -13.50
CA ALA A 209 6.03 -0.87 -14.05
C ALA A 209 5.76 -0.98 -15.56
N SER A 210 6.66 -1.65 -16.28
CA SER A 210 6.51 -1.85 -17.72
C SER A 210 5.30 -2.69 -18.08
N MET A 211 5.01 -3.74 -17.32
CA MET A 211 3.82 -4.55 -17.53
C MET A 211 2.53 -3.78 -17.28
N MET A 212 2.48 -2.94 -16.24
CA MET A 212 1.24 -2.30 -15.78
C MET A 212 0.91 -0.98 -16.48
N TYR A 213 1.93 -0.16 -16.81
CA TYR A 213 1.71 1.22 -17.28
C TYR A 213 2.14 1.45 -18.73
N ASP A 214 3.16 0.75 -19.23
CA ASP A 214 3.63 1.00 -20.61
C ASP A 214 2.56 0.71 -21.69
N PRO A 215 1.69 -0.33 -21.57
CA PRO A 215 0.60 -0.55 -22.51
C PRO A 215 -0.42 0.60 -22.61
N HIS A 216 -0.48 1.45 -21.58
CA HIS A 216 -1.44 2.55 -21.45
C HIS A 216 -0.78 3.93 -21.53
N ALA A 217 0.53 4.01 -21.78
CA ALA A 217 1.29 5.26 -21.73
C ALA A 217 0.72 6.37 -22.63
N ALA A 218 0.25 6.03 -23.84
CA ALA A 218 -0.36 7.02 -24.75
C ALA A 218 -1.71 7.55 -24.23
N GLN A 219 -2.47 6.73 -23.51
CA GLN A 219 -3.73 7.09 -22.89
C GLN A 219 -3.50 7.95 -21.63
N ASP A 220 -2.43 7.67 -20.87
CA ASP A 220 -2.09 8.34 -19.61
C ASP A 220 -1.33 9.66 -19.80
N ALA A 221 -0.67 9.85 -20.95
CA ALA A 221 0.15 11.03 -21.22
C ALA A 221 -0.60 12.36 -20.98
N PRO A 222 -1.85 12.57 -21.43
CA PRO A 222 -2.57 13.82 -21.16
C PRO A 222 -2.79 14.10 -19.66
N VAL A 223 -3.00 13.06 -18.84
CA VAL A 223 -3.15 13.20 -17.38
C VAL A 223 -1.81 13.58 -16.74
N ILE A 224 -0.71 12.97 -17.19
CA ILE A 224 0.65 13.28 -16.73
C ILE A 224 1.04 14.71 -17.11
N GLU A 225 0.67 15.18 -18.30
CA GLU A 225 0.92 16.57 -18.70
C GLU A 225 0.09 17.57 -17.88
N ALA A 226 -1.17 17.28 -17.58
CA ALA A 226 -1.98 18.09 -16.67
C ALA A 226 -1.36 18.17 -15.28
N LEU A 227 -0.88 17.05 -14.75
CA LEU A 227 -0.15 16.98 -13.48
C LEU A 227 1.10 17.87 -13.49
N ARG A 228 1.91 17.79 -14.55
CA ARG A 228 3.10 18.62 -14.72
C ARG A 228 2.77 20.11 -14.78
N ALA A 229 1.70 20.48 -15.48
CA ALA A 229 1.25 21.87 -15.58
C ALA A 229 0.80 22.44 -14.23
N VAL A 230 -0.01 21.69 -13.46
CA VAL A 230 -0.43 22.09 -12.11
C VAL A 230 0.77 22.21 -11.17
N ALA A 231 1.68 21.23 -11.20
CA ALA A 231 2.89 21.24 -10.40
C ALA A 231 3.79 22.45 -10.71
N ALA A 232 3.98 22.77 -12.01
CA ALA A 232 4.73 23.94 -12.45
C ALA A 232 4.08 25.24 -11.99
N GLY A 233 2.75 25.35 -12.07
CA GLY A 233 2.01 26.53 -11.59
C GLY A 233 2.15 26.77 -10.08
N ARG A 234 2.31 25.71 -9.29
CA ARG A 234 2.58 25.79 -7.84
C ARG A 234 4.07 25.87 -7.47
N GLY A 235 4.98 25.67 -8.43
CA GLY A 235 6.42 25.64 -8.16
C GLY A 235 6.87 24.45 -7.32
N VAL A 236 6.14 23.33 -7.34
CA VAL A 236 6.44 22.11 -6.57
C VAL A 236 6.65 20.89 -7.49
N PRO A 237 7.30 19.82 -7.03
CA PRO A 237 7.43 18.59 -7.81
C PRO A 237 6.09 17.91 -8.14
N PRO A 238 5.95 17.26 -9.32
CA PRO A 238 4.75 16.49 -9.69
C PRO A 238 4.34 15.42 -8.67
N ALA A 239 5.33 14.80 -8.01
CA ALA A 239 5.08 13.81 -6.97
C ALA A 239 4.24 14.39 -5.82
N GLN A 240 4.48 15.64 -5.41
CA GLN A 240 3.74 16.27 -4.32
C GLN A 240 2.28 16.52 -4.72
N ILE A 241 2.04 16.97 -5.96
CA ILE A 241 0.66 17.17 -6.47
C ILE A 241 -0.09 15.83 -6.59
N ALA A 242 0.57 14.79 -7.12
CA ALA A 242 -0.06 13.48 -7.27
C ALA A 242 -0.42 12.84 -5.92
N LEU A 243 0.45 12.97 -4.92
CA LEU A 243 0.19 12.49 -3.57
C LEU A 243 -0.87 13.34 -2.87
N ALA A 244 -0.83 14.67 -3.00
CA ALA A 244 -1.86 15.56 -2.43
C ALA A 244 -3.24 15.27 -3.03
N TRP A 245 -3.31 15.01 -4.34
CA TRP A 245 -4.54 14.57 -5.00
C TRP A 245 -5.08 13.29 -4.38
N LEU A 246 -4.22 12.28 -4.19
CA LEU A 246 -4.61 10.98 -3.65
C LEU A 246 -5.02 11.08 -2.17
N LEU A 247 -4.28 11.82 -1.36
CA LEU A 247 -4.60 12.09 0.05
C LEU A 247 -5.91 12.86 0.21
N GLY A 248 -6.29 13.67 -0.78
CA GLY A 248 -7.58 14.37 -0.80
C GLY A 248 -8.78 13.47 -1.13
N LYS A 249 -8.58 12.19 -1.45
CA LYS A 249 -9.66 11.28 -1.81
C LYS A 249 -10.37 10.69 -0.59
N PRO A 250 -11.71 10.55 -0.64
CA PRO A 250 -12.46 9.97 0.47
C PRO A 250 -11.94 8.57 0.85
N GLY A 251 -11.73 8.36 2.14
CA GLY A 251 -11.32 7.07 2.70
C GLY A 251 -9.82 6.75 2.55
N VAL A 252 -9.05 7.55 1.83
CA VAL A 252 -7.58 7.38 1.76
C VAL A 252 -6.96 7.78 3.09
N THR A 253 -6.36 6.80 3.77
CA THR A 253 -5.71 6.98 5.07
C THR A 253 -4.21 7.12 4.91
N ALA A 254 -3.58 6.18 4.18
CA ALA A 254 -2.12 6.08 4.15
C ALA A 254 -1.59 5.48 2.84
N PRO A 255 -1.34 6.29 1.80
CA PRO A 255 -0.71 5.81 0.57
C PRO A 255 0.70 5.25 0.82
N ILE A 256 1.01 4.08 0.25
CA ILE A 256 2.28 3.38 0.46
C ILE A 256 3.33 3.90 -0.51
N ILE A 257 4.31 4.65 0.00
CA ILE A 257 5.32 5.32 -0.81
C ILE A 257 6.63 4.53 -0.80
N GLY A 258 7.10 4.16 -1.99
CA GLY A 258 8.43 3.58 -2.18
C GLY A 258 9.51 4.66 -2.34
N ALA A 259 10.43 4.76 -1.39
CA ALA A 259 11.53 5.73 -1.43
C ALA A 259 12.86 5.05 -1.78
N THR A 260 13.37 5.28 -3.00
CA THR A 260 14.72 4.86 -3.42
C THR A 260 15.77 5.96 -3.26
N LYS A 261 15.33 7.19 -2.99
CA LYS A 261 16.17 8.36 -2.71
C LYS A 261 15.62 9.13 -1.52
N PRO A 262 16.49 9.82 -0.73
CA PRO A 262 16.07 10.62 0.43
C PRO A 262 14.94 11.60 0.14
N ASN A 263 15.05 12.35 -0.96
CA ASN A 263 14.09 13.40 -1.32
C ASN A 263 12.69 12.86 -1.62
N HIS A 264 12.53 11.57 -1.94
CA HIS A 264 11.20 10.99 -2.15
C HIS A 264 10.35 11.03 -0.87
N ILE A 265 11.00 10.92 0.31
CA ILE A 265 10.29 11.00 1.59
C ILE A 265 9.98 12.45 1.92
N ASP A 266 10.89 13.38 1.62
CA ASP A 266 10.63 14.81 1.80
C ASP A 266 9.47 15.29 0.92
N ASP A 267 9.40 14.81 -0.33
CA ASP A 267 8.27 15.07 -1.23
C ASP A 267 6.95 14.50 -0.71
N ALA A 268 7.00 13.29 -0.14
CA ALA A 268 5.83 12.65 0.47
C ALA A 268 5.28 13.47 1.64
N ILE A 269 6.14 13.88 2.56
CA ILE A 269 5.78 14.70 3.71
C ILE A 269 5.23 16.05 3.26
N ALA A 270 5.89 16.69 2.28
CA ALA A 270 5.45 17.98 1.77
C ALA A 270 4.06 17.93 1.11
N ALA A 271 3.65 16.79 0.56
CA ALA A 271 2.33 16.62 -0.04
C ALA A 271 1.18 16.76 0.96
N GLU A 272 1.40 16.46 2.25
CA GLU A 272 0.38 16.58 3.31
C GLU A 272 -0.04 18.02 3.58
N ASP A 273 0.88 18.97 3.36
CA ASP A 273 0.63 20.39 3.56
C ASP A 273 -0.03 21.04 2.32
N LEU A 274 -0.27 20.28 1.25
CA LEU A 274 -0.89 20.76 0.02
C LEU A 274 -2.38 20.44 -0.03
N THR A 275 -3.22 21.47 -0.04
CA THR A 275 -4.62 21.36 -0.44
C THR A 275 -4.78 21.79 -1.90
N LEU A 276 -5.26 20.88 -2.74
CA LEU A 276 -5.61 21.17 -4.13
C LEU A 276 -6.97 21.86 -4.21
N THR A 277 -7.10 22.83 -5.11
CA THR A 277 -8.38 23.49 -5.40
C THR A 277 -9.25 22.59 -6.27
N GLU A 278 -10.56 22.82 -6.27
CA GLU A 278 -11.51 22.10 -7.13
C GLU A 278 -11.18 22.23 -8.62
N ALA A 279 -10.69 23.40 -9.04
CA ALA A 279 -10.25 23.63 -10.42
C ALA A 279 -9.03 22.78 -10.80
N GLU A 280 -8.06 22.64 -9.89
CA GLU A 280 -6.88 21.78 -10.11
C GLU A 280 -7.27 20.31 -10.12
N ILE A 281 -8.12 19.87 -9.18
CA ILE A 281 -8.63 18.49 -9.16
C ILE A 281 -9.36 18.19 -10.48
N THR A 282 -10.23 19.08 -10.93
CA THR A 282 -10.95 18.94 -12.20
C THR A 282 -9.98 18.86 -13.37
N THR A 283 -8.93 19.69 -13.38
CA THR A 283 -7.89 19.68 -14.43
C THR A 283 -7.14 18.35 -14.46
N LEU A 284 -6.73 17.84 -13.29
CA LEU A 284 -6.01 16.57 -13.16
C LEU A 284 -6.85 15.38 -13.63
N GLU A 285 -8.17 15.44 -13.43
CA GLU A 285 -9.07 14.32 -13.70
C GLU A 285 -9.72 14.34 -15.08
N ALA A 286 -9.77 15.50 -15.75
CA ALA A 286 -10.55 15.72 -16.97
C ALA A 286 -10.19 14.77 -18.13
N GLN A 287 -8.93 14.34 -18.21
CA GLN A 287 -8.46 13.49 -19.30
C GLN A 287 -8.34 12.01 -18.92
N TYR A 288 -8.77 11.64 -17.71
CA TYR A 288 -8.74 10.25 -17.29
C TYR A 288 -9.60 9.38 -18.21
N ARG A 289 -9.07 8.22 -18.60
CA ARG A 289 -9.82 7.20 -19.33
C ARG A 289 -9.77 5.87 -18.59
N PRO A 290 -10.88 5.11 -18.61
CA PRO A 290 -10.95 3.76 -18.07
C PRO A 290 -9.81 2.83 -18.49
N HIS A 291 -9.39 1.99 -17.55
CA HIS A 291 -8.42 0.93 -17.76
C HIS A 291 -9.06 -0.44 -17.52
N PRO A 292 -8.49 -1.54 -18.04
CA PRO A 292 -8.77 -2.87 -17.51
C PRO A 292 -8.39 -2.95 -16.03
N VAL A 293 -9.04 -3.85 -15.28
CA VAL A 293 -8.66 -4.12 -13.89
C VAL A 293 -7.26 -4.75 -13.86
N LEU A 294 -6.37 -4.21 -13.03
CA LEU A 294 -4.98 -4.63 -12.90
C LEU A 294 -4.69 -5.15 -11.49
N GLY A 295 -3.90 -6.22 -11.38
CA GLY A 295 -3.40 -6.71 -10.10
C GLY A 295 -4.40 -7.47 -9.22
N HIS A 296 -5.58 -7.81 -9.73
CA HIS A 296 -6.58 -8.67 -9.03
C HIS A 296 -6.37 -10.18 -9.28
N GLN A 297 -5.33 -10.55 -10.05
CA GLN A 297 -4.89 -11.93 -10.30
C GLN A 297 -3.49 -12.14 -9.71
#